data_AF-A0A7C7RVT0-F1
#
_entry.id   AF-A0A7C7RVT0-F1
#
_cell.length_a   1.000
_cell.length_b   1.000
_cell.length_c   1.000
_cell.angle_alpha   90.00
_cell.angle_beta   90.00
_cell.angle_gamma   90.00
#
_symmetry.space_group_name_H-M   'P 1'
#
loop_
_entity.id
_entity.type
_entity.pdbx_description
1 polymer ?
#
loop_
_entity_poly.entity_id
_entity_poly.type
_entity_poly.pdbx_seq_one_letter_code
_entity_poly.pdbx_strand_id
1 'polypeptide(L)'
;MLENPDLFLRFGVALAIGFLIGLQREFARGALDHKIIAGERTFALFGLAGALAAMAADELNSALAFVGIILIFGAFITAAYLVNARKGQVGLTTEVAIVIAITAGSLSYWGYLSLALAIGIATTVLLSIKLETDRFARSLTRKDVSAALQLAVISAIVLSVLPNQ
;
A
#
# COMPACT_ATOMS: atom_id res chain seq x y z
N MET A 1 10.51 10.58 -35.72
CA MET A 1 11.31 9.50 -35.09
C MET A 1 11.53 9.68 -33.58
N LEU A 2 10.98 10.72 -32.93
CA LEU A 2 10.82 10.79 -31.47
C LEU A 2 9.38 11.22 -31.17
N GLU A 3 8.41 10.37 -31.50
CA GLU A 3 7.01 10.60 -31.13
C GLU A 3 6.80 10.05 -29.71
N ASN A 4 6.46 10.94 -28.78
CA ASN A 4 6.02 10.72 -27.39
C ASN A 4 7.08 10.60 -26.27
N PRO A 5 7.94 11.62 -26.04
CA PRO A 5 8.63 11.75 -24.75
C PRO A 5 7.65 11.74 -23.56
N ASP A 6 6.42 12.21 -23.77
CA ASP A 6 5.36 12.17 -22.76
C ASP A 6 4.93 10.76 -22.39
N LEU A 7 4.93 9.78 -23.32
CA LEU A 7 4.58 8.40 -22.97
C LEU A 7 5.65 7.80 -22.05
N PHE A 8 6.92 7.99 -22.40
CA PHE A 8 8.04 7.48 -21.60
C PHE A 8 8.01 8.07 -20.19
N LEU A 9 7.69 9.36 -20.06
CA LEU A 9 7.49 10.02 -18.77
C LEU A 9 6.31 9.40 -18.00
N ARG A 10 5.16 9.16 -18.64
CA ARG A 10 3.96 8.59 -18.01
C ARG A 10 4.18 7.17 -17.48
N PHE A 11 4.85 6.33 -18.26
CA PHE A 11 5.23 4.97 -17.85
C PHE A 11 6.32 4.99 -16.78
N GLY A 12 7.30 5.90 -16.89
CA GLY A 12 8.32 6.12 -15.87
C GLY A 12 7.71 6.53 -14.52
N VAL A 13 6.72 7.42 -14.53
CA VAL A 13 5.97 7.84 -13.33
C VAL A 13 5.15 6.68 -12.76
N ALA A 14 4.48 5.87 -13.60
CA ALA A 14 3.76 4.68 -13.14
C ALA A 14 4.69 3.70 -12.41
N LEU A 15 5.86 3.45 -12.99
CA LEU A 15 6.89 2.59 -12.44
C LEU A 15 7.42 3.16 -11.12
N ALA A 16 7.75 4.45 -11.09
CA ALA A 16 8.27 5.12 -9.89
C ALA A 16 7.26 5.09 -8.74
N ILE A 17 5.98 5.35 -9.01
CA ILE A 17 4.90 5.29 -8.00
C ILE A 17 4.75 3.85 -7.47
N GLY A 18 4.66 2.87 -8.38
CA GLY A 18 4.59 1.47 -7.99
C GLY A 18 5.78 1.06 -7.13
N PHE A 19 6.99 1.38 -7.59
CA PHE A 19 8.23 1.08 -6.87
C PHE A 19 8.27 1.72 -5.48
N LEU A 20 7.87 2.99 -5.35
CA LEU A 20 7.85 3.71 -4.08
C LEU A 20 6.89 3.06 -3.06
N ILE A 21 5.68 2.69 -3.50
CA ILE A 21 4.71 1.96 -2.66
C ILE A 21 5.26 0.59 -2.26
N GLY A 22 5.88 -0.11 -3.21
CA GLY A 22 6.47 -1.42 -3.01
C GLY A 22 7.63 -1.41 -2.01
N LEU A 23 8.53 -0.44 -2.13
CA LEU A 23 9.67 -0.25 -1.26
C LEU A 23 9.21 -0.04 0.19
N GLN A 24 8.28 0.88 0.42
CA GLN A 24 7.75 1.15 1.76
C GLN A 24 7.04 -0.06 2.37
N ARG A 25 6.38 -0.87 1.54
CA ARG A 25 5.79 -2.12 1.98
C ARG A 25 6.80 -3.22 2.28
N GLU A 26 7.91 -3.27 1.55
CA GLU A 26 9.02 -4.18 1.83
C GLU A 26 9.70 -3.80 3.15
N PHE A 27 10.00 -2.51 3.35
CA PHE A 27 10.44 -1.96 4.64
C PHE A 27 9.44 -2.27 5.77
N ALA A 28 8.13 -2.23 5.49
CA ALA A 28 7.08 -2.54 6.47
C ALA A 28 7.13 -3.97 7.01
N ARG A 29 7.46 -4.93 6.15
CA ARG A 29 7.40 -6.36 6.47
C ARG A 29 8.76 -6.99 6.72
N GLY A 30 9.85 -6.37 6.27
CA GLY A 30 11.22 -6.74 6.62
C GLY A 30 11.52 -6.59 8.11
N ALA A 31 10.86 -5.66 8.81
CA ALA A 31 10.94 -5.53 10.26
C ALA A 31 10.21 -6.65 11.04
N LEU A 32 9.49 -7.53 10.34
CA LEU A 32 8.53 -8.48 10.91
C LEU A 32 8.92 -9.96 10.71
N ASP A 33 10.09 -10.25 10.13
CA ASP A 33 10.66 -11.60 9.95
C ASP A 33 9.78 -12.60 9.17
N HIS A 34 8.82 -12.10 8.37
CA HIS A 34 7.94 -12.93 7.56
C HIS A 34 8.41 -12.95 6.09
N LYS A 35 8.60 -14.17 5.55
CA LYS A 35 9.05 -14.47 4.17
C LYS A 35 8.33 -13.61 3.11
N ILE A 36 9.13 -12.93 2.31
CA ILE A 36 8.75 -11.97 1.25
C ILE A 36 8.08 -12.73 0.08
N ILE A 37 6.88 -12.31 -0.33
CA ILE A 37 6.22 -12.84 -1.55
C ILE A 37 5.77 -11.71 -2.52
N ALA A 38 5.67 -10.46 -2.07
CA ALA A 38 5.35 -9.31 -2.94
C ALA A 38 6.19 -8.10 -2.53
N GLY A 39 7.39 -8.01 -3.08
CA GLY A 39 8.36 -6.94 -2.83
C GLY A 39 8.19 -5.75 -3.77
N GLU A 40 9.14 -4.83 -3.70
CA GLU A 40 9.23 -3.61 -4.52
C GLU A 40 9.01 -3.83 -6.02
N ARG A 41 9.49 -4.96 -6.55
CA ARG A 41 9.40 -5.35 -7.96
C ARG A 41 7.96 -5.70 -8.39
N THR A 42 7.22 -6.41 -7.55
CA THR A 42 5.83 -6.81 -7.86
C THR A 42 4.94 -5.57 -7.95
N PHE A 43 5.17 -4.60 -7.07
CA PHE A 43 4.46 -3.32 -7.07
C PHE A 43 4.78 -2.42 -8.25
N ALA A 44 6.05 -2.36 -8.64
CA ALA A 44 6.45 -1.68 -9.88
C ALA A 44 5.73 -2.29 -11.10
N LEU A 45 5.65 -3.62 -11.17
CA LEU A 45 4.92 -4.32 -12.23
C LEU A 45 3.42 -4.05 -12.19
N PHE A 46 2.79 -3.93 -11.02
CA PHE A 46 1.38 -3.54 -10.91
C PHE A 46 1.13 -2.11 -11.39
N GLY A 47 2.02 -1.16 -11.06
CA GLY A 47 1.94 0.21 -11.59
C GLY A 47 2.04 0.24 -13.12
N LEU A 48 3.01 -0.49 -13.69
CA LEU A 48 3.15 -0.64 -15.14
C LEU A 48 1.94 -1.32 -15.78
N ALA A 49 1.41 -2.36 -15.15
CA ALA A 49 0.22 -3.05 -15.61
C ALA A 49 -0.99 -2.12 -15.68
N GLY A 50 -1.15 -1.21 -14.71
CA GLY A 50 -2.17 -0.17 -14.75
C GLY A 50 -2.01 0.78 -15.93
N ALA A 51 -0.79 1.26 -16.20
CA ALA A 51 -0.50 2.11 -17.34
C ALA A 51 -0.77 1.39 -18.68
N LEU A 52 -0.38 0.12 -18.80
CA LEU A 52 -0.69 -0.73 -19.96
C LEU A 52 -2.20 -0.96 -20.12
N ALA A 53 -2.92 -1.16 -19.02
CA ALA A 53 -4.36 -1.34 -19.03
C ALA A 53 -5.09 -0.10 -19.56
N ALA A 54 -4.66 1.08 -19.12
CA ALA A 54 -5.20 2.35 -19.59
C ALA A 54 -4.87 2.59 -21.07
N MET A 55 -3.63 2.27 -21.51
CA MET A 55 -3.25 2.35 -22.91
C MET A 55 -4.09 1.42 -23.80
N ALA A 56 -4.29 0.17 -23.38
CA ALA A 56 -5.13 -0.77 -24.11
C ALA A 56 -6.60 -0.32 -24.16
N ALA A 57 -7.11 0.30 -23.09
CA ALA A 57 -8.48 0.81 -23.05
C ALA A 57 -8.71 1.97 -24.03
N ASP A 58 -7.73 2.88 -24.14
CA ASP A 58 -7.78 4.01 -25.08
C ASP A 58 -7.69 3.53 -26.54
N GLU A 59 -6.78 2.59 -26.84
CA GLU A 59 -6.66 1.99 -28.19
C GLU A 59 -7.94 1.27 -28.63
N LEU A 60 -8.55 0.51 -27.72
CA LEU A 60 -9.79 -0.23 -28.03
C LEU A 60 -11.06 0.64 -27.97
N ASN A 61 -10.96 1.93 -27.61
CA ASN A 61 -12.09 2.85 -27.39
C ASN A 61 -13.22 2.24 -26.54
N SER A 62 -12.87 1.36 -25.60
CA SER A 62 -13.85 0.56 -24.86
C SER A 62 -13.47 0.45 -23.39
N ALA A 63 -14.31 1.02 -22.54
CA ALA A 63 -14.18 0.92 -21.08
C ALA A 63 -14.22 -0.55 -20.59
N LEU A 64 -14.77 -1.48 -21.39
CA LEU A 64 -14.80 -2.90 -21.07
C LEU A 64 -13.41 -3.53 -21.07
N ALA A 65 -12.47 -3.03 -21.88
CA ALA A 65 -11.10 -3.53 -21.90
C ALA A 65 -10.36 -3.22 -20.59
N PHE A 66 -10.56 -2.02 -20.05
CA PHE A 66 -10.04 -1.62 -18.74
C PHE A 66 -10.59 -2.50 -17.62
N VAL A 67 -11.90 -2.69 -17.60
CA VAL A 67 -12.59 -3.56 -16.62
C VAL A 67 -12.07 -4.99 -16.71
N GLY A 68 -11.90 -5.53 -17.92
CA GLY A 68 -11.37 -6.88 -18.14
C GLY A 68 -9.95 -7.06 -17.58
N ILE A 69 -9.06 -6.09 -17.81
CA ILE A 69 -7.68 -6.15 -17.29
C ILE A 69 -7.66 -6.03 -15.77
N ILE A 70 -8.45 -5.11 -15.20
CA ILE A 70 -8.60 -5.01 -13.74
C ILE A 70 -9.14 -6.31 -13.15
N LEU A 71 -10.09 -6.97 -13.82
CA LEU A 71 -10.70 -8.21 -13.33
C LEU A 71 -9.69 -9.36 -13.35
N ILE A 72 -8.84 -9.45 -14.37
CA ILE A 72 -7.73 -10.42 -14.43
C ILE A 72 -6.72 -10.18 -13.31
N PHE A 73 -6.30 -8.93 -13.11
CA PHE A 73 -5.39 -8.58 -12.02
C PHE A 73 -6.05 -8.81 -10.65
N GLY A 74 -7.33 -8.48 -10.49
CA GLY A 74 -8.14 -8.74 -9.31
C GLY A 74 -8.23 -10.23 -8.98
N ALA A 75 -8.39 -11.09 -10.00
CA ALA A 75 -8.37 -12.54 -9.84
C ALA A 75 -7.00 -13.03 -9.37
N PHE A 76 -5.91 -12.52 -9.94
CA PHE A 76 -4.55 -12.82 -9.49
C PHE A 76 -4.30 -12.40 -8.03
N ILE A 77 -4.75 -11.19 -7.65
CA ILE A 77 -4.63 -10.67 -6.28
C ILE A 77 -5.45 -11.54 -5.32
N THR A 78 -6.68 -11.88 -5.70
CA THR A 78 -7.57 -12.74 -4.88
C THR A 78 -6.99 -14.14 -4.71
N ALA A 79 -6.42 -14.72 -5.76
CA ALA A 79 -5.75 -16.01 -5.69
C ALA A 79 -4.51 -15.96 -4.76
N ALA A 80 -3.69 -14.92 -4.89
CA ALA A 80 -2.55 -14.69 -4.01
C ALA A 80 -3.00 -14.49 -2.54
N TYR A 81 -4.09 -13.77 -2.31
CA TYR A 81 -4.68 -13.59 -0.98
C TYR A 81 -5.19 -14.90 -0.40
N LEU A 82 -5.91 -15.71 -1.17
CA LEU A 82 -6.43 -17.00 -0.69
C LEU A 82 -5.30 -17.92 -0.23
N VAL A 83 -4.20 -17.96 -0.99
CA VAL A 83 -3.00 -18.72 -0.63
C VAL A 83 -2.37 -18.17 0.65
N ASN A 84 -2.36 -16.85 0.84
CA ASN A 84 -1.77 -16.22 2.02
C ASN A 84 -2.66 -16.33 3.28
N ALA A 85 -3.97 -16.27 3.10
CA ALA A 85 -4.96 -16.49 4.14
C ALA A 85 -4.86 -17.90 4.71
N ARG A 86 -4.62 -18.90 3.85
CA ARG A 86 -4.32 -20.28 4.29
C ARG A 86 -3.03 -20.41 5.09
N LYS A 87 -2.10 -19.46 4.95
CA LYS A 87 -0.84 -19.40 5.73
C LYS A 87 -0.95 -18.54 6.99
N GLY A 88 -2.14 -18.05 7.33
CA GLY A 88 -2.38 -17.22 8.52
C GLY A 88 -1.85 -15.78 8.43
N GLN A 89 -1.35 -15.35 7.27
CA GLN A 89 -0.83 -13.99 7.03
C GLN A 89 -1.86 -13.18 6.23
N VAL A 90 -2.91 -12.74 6.90
CA VAL A 90 -3.98 -11.95 6.29
C VAL A 90 -3.65 -10.46 6.43
N GLY A 91 -3.60 -9.73 5.32
CA GLY A 91 -3.34 -8.29 5.33
C GLY A 91 -4.16 -7.55 4.28
N LEU A 92 -5.35 -7.08 4.68
CA LEU A 92 -6.28 -6.35 3.80
C LEU A 92 -5.66 -5.09 3.18
N THR A 93 -4.81 -4.39 3.95
CA THR A 93 -4.13 -3.17 3.49
C THR A 93 -3.19 -3.43 2.31
N THR A 94 -2.71 -4.66 2.18
CA THR A 94 -1.81 -5.04 1.08
C THR A 94 -2.56 -5.14 -0.24
N GLU A 95 -3.79 -5.65 -0.24
CA GLU A 95 -4.60 -5.81 -1.44
C GLU A 95 -5.09 -4.45 -1.93
N VAL A 96 -5.56 -3.63 -0.99
CA VAL A 96 -5.94 -2.24 -1.26
C VAL A 96 -4.78 -1.45 -1.86
N ALA A 97 -3.56 -1.60 -1.33
CA ALA A 97 -2.37 -0.95 -1.89
C ALA A 97 -2.07 -1.40 -3.34
N ILE A 98 -2.30 -2.67 -3.69
CA ILE A 98 -2.11 -3.16 -5.06
C ILE A 98 -3.14 -2.50 -5.99
N VAL A 99 -4.40 -2.46 -5.59
CA VAL A 99 -5.47 -1.80 -6.36
C VAL A 99 -5.10 -0.34 -6.60
N ILE A 100 -4.68 0.38 -5.56
CA ILE A 100 -4.27 1.78 -5.69
C ILE A 100 -3.05 1.94 -6.62
N ALA A 101 -2.07 1.03 -6.57
CA ALA A 101 -0.91 1.09 -7.46
C ALA A 101 -1.31 0.92 -8.94
N ILE A 102 -2.21 -0.02 -9.25
CA ILE A 102 -2.76 -0.21 -10.61
C ILE A 102 -3.53 1.04 -11.05
N THR A 103 -4.39 1.57 -10.17
CA THR A 103 -5.16 2.77 -10.47
C THR A 103 -4.26 3.99 -10.70
N ALA A 104 -3.26 4.21 -9.85
CA ALA A 104 -2.30 5.31 -10.00
C ALA A 104 -1.49 5.21 -11.31
N GLY A 105 -1.07 4.00 -11.71
CA GLY A 105 -0.44 3.77 -13.02
C GLY A 105 -1.37 4.01 -14.20
N SER A 106 -2.67 3.71 -14.05
CA SER A 106 -3.67 4.02 -15.07
C SER A 106 -3.85 5.54 -15.24
N LEU A 107 -3.88 6.27 -14.11
CA LEU A 107 -4.02 7.73 -14.10
C LEU A 107 -2.80 8.44 -14.70
N SER A 108 -1.59 7.90 -14.49
CA SER A 108 -0.40 8.49 -15.11
C SER A 108 -0.47 8.41 -16.62
N TYR A 109 -1.03 7.34 -17.19
CA TYR A 109 -1.24 7.21 -18.63
C TYR A 109 -2.25 8.22 -19.18
N TRP A 110 -3.38 8.46 -18.49
CA TRP A 110 -4.39 9.45 -18.90
C TRP A 110 -3.94 10.92 -18.78
N GLY A 111 -2.70 11.17 -18.35
CA GLY A 111 -2.13 12.52 -18.26
C GLY A 111 -2.36 13.21 -16.90
N TYR A 112 -3.02 12.55 -15.95
CA TYR A 112 -3.23 13.07 -14.59
C TYR A 112 -2.03 12.80 -13.68
N LEU A 113 -0.82 13.20 -14.10
CA LEU A 113 0.44 12.90 -13.40
C LEU A 113 0.43 13.43 -11.96
N SER A 114 -0.02 14.67 -11.75
CA SER A 114 -0.09 15.27 -10.40
C SER A 114 -1.00 14.48 -9.46
N LEU A 115 -2.13 13.96 -9.98
CA LEU A 115 -3.09 13.21 -9.18
C LEU A 115 -2.59 11.80 -8.90
N ALA A 116 -1.95 11.15 -9.89
CA ALA A 116 -1.29 9.86 -9.73
C ALA A 116 -0.19 9.94 -8.65
N LEU A 117 0.66 10.97 -8.70
CA LEU A 117 1.70 11.21 -7.71
C LEU A 117 1.12 11.48 -6.33
N ALA A 118 0.10 12.34 -6.22
CA ALA A 118 -0.54 12.65 -4.95
C ALA A 118 -1.14 11.40 -4.29
N ILE A 119 -1.85 10.57 -5.05
CA ILE A 119 -2.42 9.30 -4.55
C ILE A 119 -1.30 8.34 -4.16
N GLY A 120 -0.27 8.19 -4.99
CA GLY A 120 0.86 7.31 -4.72
C GLY A 120 1.60 7.68 -3.42
N ILE A 121 1.93 8.97 -3.26
CA ILE A 121 2.59 9.49 -2.05
C ILE A 121 1.67 9.37 -0.85
N ALA A 122 0.41 9.77 -0.94
CA ALA A 122 -0.54 9.67 0.16
C ALA A 122 -0.72 8.22 0.64
N THR A 123 -0.79 7.27 -0.29
CA THR A 123 -0.88 5.84 0.01
C THR A 123 0.35 5.35 0.74
N THR A 124 1.54 5.76 0.28
CA THR A 124 2.80 5.43 0.94
C THR A 124 2.87 6.00 2.36
N VAL A 125 2.52 7.28 2.54
CA VAL A 125 2.52 7.93 3.86
C VAL A 125 1.57 7.19 4.81
N LEU A 126 0.36 6.85 4.34
CA LEU A 126 -0.62 6.11 5.12
C LEU A 126 -0.10 4.73 5.54
N LEU A 127 0.60 4.03 4.62
CA LEU A 127 1.25 2.76 4.91
C LEU A 127 2.37 2.90 5.94
N SER A 128 3.13 4.00 5.88
CA SER A 128 4.24 4.31 6.78
C SER A 128 3.78 4.55 8.22
N ILE A 129 2.66 5.24 8.43
CA ILE A 129 2.11 5.50 9.78
C ILE A 129 1.72 4.19 10.50
N LYS A 130 1.06 3.27 9.77
CA LYS A 130 0.71 1.95 10.31
C LYS A 130 1.96 1.18 10.75
N LEU A 131 3.03 1.33 10.00
CA LEU A 131 4.34 0.73 10.20
C LEU A 131 4.97 1.18 11.52
N GLU A 132 4.99 2.49 11.79
CA GLU A 132 5.51 3.06 13.03
C GLU A 132 4.70 2.62 14.24
N THR A 133 3.37 2.59 14.11
CA THR A 133 2.48 2.18 15.20
C THR A 133 2.70 0.72 15.58
N ASP A 134 2.82 -0.16 14.59
CA ASP A 134 3.01 -1.60 14.80
C ASP A 134 4.44 -1.92 15.31
N ARG A 135 5.45 -1.13 14.87
CA ARG A 135 6.81 -1.20 15.41
C ARG A 135 6.88 -0.72 16.85
N PHE A 136 6.20 0.37 17.19
CA PHE A 136 6.09 0.88 18.56
C PHE A 136 5.38 -0.14 19.45
N ALA A 137 4.22 -0.65 19.03
CA ALA A 137 3.48 -1.69 19.74
C ALA A 137 4.28 -2.98 19.95
N ARG A 138 5.15 -3.36 19.00
CA ARG A 138 6.06 -4.51 19.16
C ARG A 138 7.28 -4.23 20.03
N SER A 139 7.72 -2.97 20.13
CA SER A 139 8.80 -2.60 21.06
C SER A 139 8.35 -2.62 22.53
N LEU A 140 7.03 -2.53 22.76
CA LEU A 140 6.43 -2.70 24.09
C LEU A 140 6.39 -4.18 24.47
N THR A 141 7.15 -4.56 25.49
CA THR A 141 7.08 -5.90 26.09
C THR A 141 5.80 -6.03 26.92
N ARG A 142 5.25 -7.24 27.10
CA ARG A 142 4.09 -7.49 28.00
C ARG A 142 4.28 -6.89 29.40
N LYS A 143 5.52 -6.86 29.90
CA LYS A 143 5.89 -6.21 31.17
C LYS A 143 5.70 -4.69 31.11
N ASP A 144 6.10 -4.04 30.03
CA ASP A 144 5.96 -2.59 29.85
C ASP A 144 4.49 -2.19 29.78
N VAL A 145 3.67 -2.98 29.07
CA VAL A 145 2.21 -2.77 29.01
C VAL A 145 1.58 -2.94 30.39
N SER A 146 1.95 -3.99 31.14
CA SER A 146 1.43 -4.21 32.50
C SER A 146 1.86 -3.13 33.48
N ALA A 147 3.11 -2.65 33.37
CA ALA A 147 3.63 -1.57 34.21
C ALA A 147 2.95 -0.24 33.90
N ALA A 148 2.79 0.10 32.61
CA ALA A 148 2.04 1.28 32.18
C ALA A 148 0.58 1.22 32.64
N LEU A 149 -0.06 0.05 32.56
CA LEU A 149 -1.43 -0.15 33.03
C LEU A 149 -1.54 -0.02 34.55
N GLN A 150 -0.62 -0.59 35.31
CA GLN A 150 -0.57 -0.41 36.77
C GLN A 150 -0.38 1.07 37.14
N LEU A 151 0.52 1.76 36.46
CA LEU A 151 0.78 3.18 36.69
C LEU A 151 -0.43 4.04 36.31
N ALA A 152 -1.14 3.71 35.23
CA ALA A 152 -2.38 4.36 34.84
C ALA A 152 -3.51 4.12 35.86
N VAL A 153 -3.64 2.90 36.39
CA VAL A 153 -4.62 2.58 37.44
C VAL A 153 -4.29 3.31 38.74
N ILE A 154 -3.02 3.33 39.17
CA ILE A 154 -2.59 4.08 40.35
C ILE A 154 -2.87 5.57 40.15
N SER A 155 -2.48 6.15 39.02
CA SER A 155 -2.74 7.56 38.70
C SER A 155 -4.22 7.87 38.63
N ALA A 156 -5.06 7.01 38.05
CA ALA A 156 -6.50 7.22 37.99
C ALA A 156 -7.16 7.16 39.37
N ILE A 157 -6.74 6.22 40.23
CA ILE A 157 -7.23 6.12 41.61
C ILE A 157 -6.77 7.33 42.42
N VAL A 158 -5.49 7.69 42.35
CA VAL A 158 -4.92 8.85 43.05
C VAL A 158 -5.59 10.14 42.59
N LEU A 159 -5.79 10.32 41.28
CA LEU A 159 -6.47 11.49 40.73
C LEU A 159 -7.95 11.56 41.17
N SER A 160 -8.64 10.41 41.22
CA SER A 160 -10.04 10.36 41.68
C SER A 160 -10.19 10.55 43.20
N VAL A 161 -9.13 10.29 43.97
CA VAL A 161 -9.07 10.47 45.42
C VAL A 161 -8.54 11.84 45.81
N LEU A 162 -7.80 12.52 44.94
CA LEU A 162 -7.44 13.91 45.13
C LEU A 162 -8.72 14.76 45.04
N PRO A 163 -9.16 15.41 46.14
CA PRO A 163 -10.25 16.37 46.07
C PRO A 163 -9.77 17.51 45.18
N ASN A 164 -10.53 17.81 44.14
CA ASN A 164 -10.27 18.91 43.24
C ASN A 164 -10.37 20.22 44.04
N GLN A 165 -9.23 20.71 44.55
CA GLN A 165 -9.04 22.07 45.03
C GLN A 165 -8.09 22.78 44.09
#